data_AF-A0A2V5LLH5-F1
#
_entry.id   AF-A0A2V5LLH5-F1
#
_cell.length_a   1.000
_cell.length_b   1.000
_cell.length_c   1.000
_cell.angle_alpha   90.00
_cell.angle_beta   90.00
_cell.angle_gamma   90.00
#
_symmetry.space_group_name_H-M   'P 1'
#
loop_
_entity.id
_entity.type
_entity.pdbx_description
1 polymer ?
#
loop_
_entity_poly.entity_id
_entity_poly.type
_entity_poly.pdbx_seq_one_letter_code
_entity_poly.pdbx_strand_id
1 'polypeptide(L)' 'MDLFASTCVLSRIDGEIQFAGRNGNAVSPDHSAADLFLRQSFRRIRGCLAALTDNDDKAVIAAAKSCLTSGSTGTAS' A
#
# COMPACT_ATOMS: atom_id res chain seq x y z
N MET A 1 3.88 -4.30 -0.18
CA MET A 1 4.58 -4.57 -1.46
C MET A 1 3.90 -3.93 -2.68
N ASP A 2 2.58 -3.79 -2.72
CA ASP A 2 1.85 -3.29 -3.91
C ASP A 2 2.24 -1.89 -4.38
N LEU A 3 2.60 -0.98 -3.47
CA LEU A 3 2.97 0.39 -3.84
C LEU A 3 4.23 0.43 -4.70
N PHE A 4 5.31 -0.23 -4.26
CA PHE A 4 6.56 -0.29 -5.00
C PHE A 4 6.38 -0.97 -6.37
N ALA A 5 5.70 -2.12 -6.41
CA ALA A 5 5.43 -2.80 -7.67
C ALA A 5 4.60 -1.93 -8.64
N SER A 6 3.63 -1.17 -8.13
CA SER A 6 2.86 -0.21 -8.94
C SER A 6 3.76 0.90 -9.51
N THR A 7 4.71 1.41 -8.74
CA THR A 7 5.67 2.41 -9.26
C THR A 7 6.56 1.84 -10.35
N CYS A 8 7.06 0.60 -10.21
CA CYS A 8 7.84 -0.06 -11.25
C CYS A 8 7.04 -0.25 -12.55
N VAL A 9 5.77 -0.66 -12.44
CA VAL A 9 4.87 -0.82 -13.59
C VAL A 9 4.63 0.52 -14.28
N LEU A 10 4.37 1.59 -13.52
CA LEU A 10 4.19 2.93 -14.07
C LEU A 10 5.46 3.44 -14.76
N SER A 11 6.64 3.27 -14.16
CA SER A 11 7.92 3.66 -14.77
C SER A 11 8.19 2.91 -16.06
N ARG A 12 7.80 1.64 -16.14
CA ARG A 12 7.91 0.86 -17.38
C ARG A 12 7.02 1.41 -18.48
N ILE A 13 5.73 1.66 -18.18
CA ILE A 13 4.77 2.20 -19.15
C ILE A 13 5.23 3.58 -19.64
N ASP A 14 5.69 4.44 -18.72
CA ASP A 14 6.22 5.76 -19.07
C ASP A 14 7.41 5.66 -20.03
N GLY A 15 8.35 4.74 -19.76
CA GLY A 15 9.47 4.46 -20.65
C GLY A 15 9.04 3.95 -22.04
N GLU A 16 8.04 3.06 -22.09
CA GLU A 16 7.49 2.54 -23.35
C GLU A 16 6.82 3.67 -24.18
N ILE A 17 6.08 4.58 -23.54
CA ILE A 17 5.48 5.76 -24.18
C ILE A 17 6.56 6.69 -24.75
N GLN A 18 7.59 7.02 -23.94
CA GLN A 18 8.68 7.88 -24.38
C GLN A 18 9.47 7.27 -25.55
N PHE A 19 9.63 5.94 -25.57
CA PHE A 19 10.34 5.23 -26.63
C PHE A 19 9.52 5.14 -27.92
N ALA A 20 8.21 4.89 -27.82
CA ALA A 20 7.30 4.86 -28.97
C ALA A 20 7.23 6.21 -29.69
N GLY A 21 7.29 7.32 -28.94
CA GLY A 21 7.34 8.68 -29.52
C GLY A 21 8.61 8.98 -30.31
N ARG A 22 9.72 8.27 -30.06
CA ARG A 22 11.00 8.45 -30.79
C ARG A 22 11.10 7.59 -32.05
N ASN A 23 10.41 6.45 -32.10
CA ASN A 23 10.55 5.45 -33.17
C ASN A 23 9.44 5.47 -34.24
N GLY A 24 8.72 6.59 -34.39
CA GLY A 24 7.83 6.80 -35.53
C GLY A 24 6.62 5.86 -35.57
N ASN A 25 5.84 5.82 -34.47
CA ASN A 25 4.58 5.09 -34.37
C ASN A 25 4.72 3.56 -34.49
N ALA A 26 5.68 2.99 -33.75
CA ALA A 26 5.67 1.56 -33.46
C ALA A 26 4.35 1.18 -32.76
N VAL A 27 3.79 0.00 -33.07
CA VAL A 27 2.54 -0.52 -32.51
C VAL A 27 2.54 -0.35 -30.99
N SER A 28 1.53 0.35 -30.47
CA SER A 28 1.39 0.58 -29.02
C SER A 28 1.29 -0.76 -28.30
N PRO A 29 2.16 -1.05 -27.32
CA PRO A 29 2.10 -2.31 -26.58
C PRO A 29 0.78 -2.45 -25.82
N ASP A 30 0.27 -3.67 -25.71
CA ASP A 30 -0.93 -3.96 -24.92
C ASP A 30 -0.62 -3.83 -23.42
N HIS A 31 -1.26 -2.86 -22.76
CA HIS A 31 -1.10 -2.59 -21.33
C HIS A 31 -2.23 -3.17 -20.47
N SER A 32 -3.10 -4.03 -21.02
CA SER A 32 -4.27 -4.60 -20.32
C SER A 32 -3.91 -5.24 -18.96
N ALA A 33 -2.87 -6.07 -18.93
CA ALA A 33 -2.40 -6.72 -17.71
C ALA A 33 -1.87 -5.72 -16.67
N ALA A 34 -1.19 -4.66 -17.12
CA ALA A 34 -0.67 -3.63 -16.26
C ALA A 34 -1.80 -2.78 -15.64
N ASP A 35 -2.84 -2.45 -16.41
CA ASP A 35 -4.03 -1.75 -15.90
C ASP A 35 -4.77 -2.59 -14.85
N LEU A 36 -4.99 -3.88 -15.12
CA LEU A 36 -5.61 -4.80 -14.16
C LEU A 36 -4.80 -4.89 -12.86
N PHE A 37 -3.47 -4.99 -12.98
CA PHE A 37 -2.58 -5.00 -11.83
C PHE A 37 -2.69 -3.70 -11.01
N LEU A 38 -2.60 -2.53 -11.66
CA LEU A 38 -2.69 -1.23 -10.99
C LEU A 38 -4.03 -1.04 -10.28
N ARG A 39 -5.15 -1.41 -10.93
CA ARG A 39 -6.49 -1.38 -10.32
C ARG A 39 -6.61 -2.28 -9.10
N GLN A 40 -6.02 -3.47 -9.15
CA GLN A 40 -6.04 -4.39 -8.02
C GLN A 40 -5.15 -3.90 -6.87
N SER A 41 -3.95 -3.42 -7.19
CA SER A 41 -3.00 -2.86 -6.24
C SER A 41 -3.57 -1.64 -5.53
N PHE A 42 -4.25 -0.74 -6.24
CA PHE A 42 -4.92 0.41 -5.64
C PHE A 42 -5.97 -0.01 -4.61
N ARG A 43 -6.79 -1.02 -4.92
CA ARG A 43 -7.78 -1.56 -3.98
C ARG A 43 -7.12 -2.15 -2.73
N ARG A 44 -6.03 -2.91 -2.89
CA ARG A 44 -5.28 -3.49 -1.76
C ARG A 44 -4.64 -2.40 -0.89
N ILE A 45 -3.99 -1.41 -1.49
CA ILE A 45 -3.36 -0.29 -0.77
C ILE A 45 -4.41 0.50 0.02
N ARG A 46 -5.57 0.80 -0.58
CA ARG A 46 -6.67 1.46 0.14
C ARG A 46 -7.18 0.63 1.32
N GLY A 47 -7.32 -0.68 1.14
CA GLY A 47 -7.69 -1.59 2.23
C GLY A 47 -6.68 -1.55 3.38
N CYS A 48 -5.38 -1.62 3.07
CA CYS A 48 -4.33 -1.53 4.08
C CYS A 48 -4.32 -0.18 4.81
N LEU A 49 -4.49 0.94 4.09
CA LEU A 49 -4.55 2.27 4.69
C LEU A 49 -5.80 2.46 5.57
N ALA A 50 -6.94 1.90 5.16
CA ALA A 50 -8.15 1.90 5.98
C ALA A 50 -7.94 1.08 7.26
N ALA A 51 -7.33 -0.11 7.16
CA ALA A 51 -7.01 -0.95 8.31
C ALA A 51 -6.00 -0.31 9.29
N LEU A 52 -5.11 0.57 8.81
CA LEU A 52 -4.25 1.36 9.70
C LEU A 52 -5.04 2.40 10.51
N THR A 53 -6.13 2.92 9.95
CA THR A 53 -6.98 3.93 10.60
C THR A 53 -7.99 3.27 11.55
N ASP A 54 -8.49 2.08 11.19
CA ASP A 54 -9.41 1.25 11.97
C ASP A 54 -8.64 0.16 12.73
N ASN A 55 -7.68 0.57 13.55
CA ASN A 55 -6.82 -0.31 14.33
C ASN A 55 -7.25 -0.38 15.80
N ASP A 56 -8.53 -0.67 16.03
CA ASP A 56 -9.06 -1.06 17.34
C ASP A 56 -8.70 -2.53 17.64
N ASP A 57 -7.42 -2.87 17.56
CA ASP A 57 -6.96 -4.20 17.94
C ASP A 57 -7.17 -4.37 19.45
N LYS A 58 -8.20 -5.16 19.81
CA LYS A 58 -8.58 -5.43 21.19
C LYS A 58 -7.45 -6.03 22.01
N ALA A 59 -6.54 -6.80 21.40
CA ALA A 59 -5.39 -7.36 22.09
C ALA A 59 -4.33 -6.27 22.37
N VAL A 60 -4.08 -5.37 21.43
CA VAL A 60 -3.20 -4.20 21.64
C VAL A 60 -3.76 -3.29 22.73
N ILE A 61 -5.07 -2.99 22.69
CA ILE A 61 -5.74 -2.17 23.71
C ILE A 61 -5.72 -2.86 25.08
N ALA A 62 -5.97 -4.18 25.13
CA ALA A 62 -5.91 -4.94 26.38
C ALA A 62 -4.49 -4.97 26.97
N ALA A 63 -3.47 -5.17 26.14
CA ALA A 63 -2.08 -5.11 26.56
C ALA A 63 -1.71 -3.72 27.12
N ALA A 64 -2.09 -2.64 26.42
CA ALA A 64 -1.89 -1.28 26.89
C ALA A 64 -2.58 -1.02 28.24
N LYS A 65 -3.84 -1.45 28.41
CA LYS A 65 -4.58 -1.36 29.67
C LYS A 65 -3.92 -2.15 30.80
N SER A 66 -3.40 -3.35 30.51
CA SER A 66 -2.67 -4.17 31.48
C SER A 66 -1.41 -3.46 31.99
N CYS A 67 -0.61 -2.86 31.10
CA CYS A 67 0.57 -2.10 31.49
C CYS A 67 0.22 -0.88 32.36
N LEU A 68 -0.84 -0.15 32.00
CA LEU A 68 -1.29 1.02 32.76
C LEU A 68 -1.82 0.65 34.15
N THR A 69 -2.57 -0.45 34.29
CA THR A 69 -3.08 -0.88 35.60
C THR A 69 -1.97 -1.43 36.50
N SER A 70 -0.97 -2.12 35.95
CA SER A 70 0.18 -2.61 36.74
C SER A 70 1.13 -1.48 37.18
N GLY A 71 1.24 -0.41 36.40
CA GLY A 71 1.97 0.81 36.79
C GLY A 71 1.27 1.61 37.88
N SER A 72 -0.07 1.68 37.84
CA SER A 72 -0.89 2.37 38.86
C SER A 72 -0.84 1.70 40.23
N THR A 73 -0.55 0.40 40.32
CA THR A 73 -0.42 -0.32 41.59
C THR A 73 0.94 -0.12 42.28
N GLY A 74 1.89 0.57 41.64
CA GLY A 74 3.25 0.77 42.15
C GLY A 74 3.53 2.11 42.85
N THR A 75 2.56 3.04 42.91
CA THR A 75 2.78 4.40 43.48
C THR A 75 1.92 4.70 44.71
N ALA A 76 1.54 3.67 45.46
CA ALA A 76 0.94 3.80 46.79
C ALA A 76 1.83 3.07 47.82
N SER A 77 2.90 3.72 48.24
CA SER A 77 3.65 3.39 49.46
C SER A 77 4.26 4.67 50.02
#